data_AF-A0A9D7X3W7-F1
#
_entry.id   AF-A0A9D7X3W7-F1
#
_cell.length_a   1.000
_cell.length_b   1.000
_cell.length_c   1.000
_cell.angle_alpha   90.00
_cell.angle_beta   90.00
_cell.angle_gamma   90.00
#
_symmetry.space_group_name_H-M   'P 1'
#
loop_
_entity.id
_entity.type
_entity.pdbx_description
1 polymer ?
#
loop_
_entity_poly.entity_id
_entity_poly.type
_entity_poly.pdbx_seq_one_letter_code
_entity_poly.pdbx_strand_id
1 'polypeptide(L)'
;MNPIFSRFFSFAFLCLLALPLLAGCSDMRDTIGLTRDSPDEFSVVRRAPLEIPPGLTAAALPPPRPGMPRPQESAPSEDAREALTGSKGEVFADEASASEDMLLQKTNADQTDPAIRRTLDKESESLKDVNKPVIQKLTGLAKGKTEDSATIVDAQKEYERLKKNKEDGKPATEGETPYIED
;
A
#
# COMPACT_ATOMS: atom_id res chain seq x y z
N MET A 1 -22.31 -63.72 60.07
CA MET A 1 -21.38 -62.79 59.37
C MET A 1 -22.23 -61.94 58.44
N ASN A 2 -22.49 -60.68 58.80
CA ASN A 2 -23.61 -59.91 58.19
C ASN A 2 -23.18 -59.32 56.83
N PRO A 3 -23.84 -59.71 55.71
CA PRO A 3 -23.45 -59.29 54.36
C PRO A 3 -23.64 -57.79 54.13
N ILE A 4 -24.43 -57.14 54.98
CA ILE A 4 -24.71 -55.70 54.94
C ILE A 4 -23.45 -54.91 55.28
N PHE A 5 -22.68 -55.33 56.30
CA PHE A 5 -21.46 -54.62 56.73
C PHE A 5 -20.33 -54.72 55.70
N SER A 6 -20.23 -55.88 55.02
CA SER A 6 -19.27 -56.08 53.92
C SER A 6 -19.59 -55.22 52.70
N ARG A 7 -20.88 -55.03 52.38
CA ARG A 7 -21.31 -54.14 51.28
C ARG A 7 -21.05 -52.67 51.57
N PHE A 8 -21.26 -52.22 52.81
CA PHE A 8 -20.90 -50.86 53.22
C PHE A 8 -19.38 -50.62 53.17
N PHE A 9 -18.57 -51.60 53.62
CA PHE A 9 -17.11 -51.48 53.59
C PHE A 9 -16.56 -51.46 52.15
N SER A 10 -17.11 -52.29 51.24
CA SER A 10 -16.78 -52.23 49.80
C SER A 10 -17.15 -50.90 49.15
N PHE A 11 -18.32 -50.32 49.49
CA PHE A 11 -18.75 -49.05 48.91
C PHE A 11 -17.91 -47.88 49.43
N ALA A 12 -17.55 -47.89 50.71
CA ALA A 12 -16.63 -46.92 51.30
C ALA A 12 -15.23 -47.02 50.68
N PHE A 13 -14.72 -48.23 50.46
CA PHE A 13 -13.42 -48.46 49.82
C PHE A 13 -13.41 -48.00 48.36
N LEU A 14 -14.50 -48.24 47.61
CA LEU A 14 -14.65 -47.75 46.23
C LEU A 14 -14.66 -46.21 46.17
N CYS A 15 -15.38 -45.55 47.07
CA CYS A 15 -15.39 -44.09 47.15
C CYS A 15 -14.02 -43.52 47.54
N LEU A 16 -13.30 -44.18 48.46
CA LEU A 16 -11.98 -43.75 48.88
C LEU A 16 -10.95 -43.87 47.74
N LEU A 17 -11.07 -44.91 46.91
CA LEU A 17 -10.20 -45.10 45.74
C LEU A 17 -10.51 -44.13 44.59
N ALA A 18 -11.74 -43.59 44.52
CA ALA A 18 -12.17 -42.67 43.47
C ALA A 18 -11.71 -41.21 43.68
N LEU A 19 -11.43 -40.81 44.93
CA LEU A 19 -10.95 -39.45 45.27
C LEU A 19 -9.64 -39.03 44.56
N PRO A 20 -8.57 -39.85 44.48
CA PRO A 20 -7.34 -39.45 43.80
C PRO A 20 -7.49 -39.32 42.28
N LEU A 21 -8.47 -39.98 41.65
CA LEU A 21 -8.71 -39.85 40.20
C LEU A 21 -9.24 -38.47 39.81
N LEU A 22 -9.93 -37.76 40.71
CA LEU A 22 -10.43 -36.42 40.46
C LEU A 22 -9.37 -35.33 40.68
N ALA A 23 -8.41 -35.57 41.58
CA ALA A 23 -7.32 -34.63 41.86
C ALA A 23 -6.38 -34.44 40.65
N GLY A 24 -6.12 -35.50 39.87
CA GLY A 24 -5.25 -35.43 38.68
C GLY A 24 -5.83 -34.65 37.49
N CYS A 25 -7.13 -34.30 37.52
CA CYS A 25 -7.75 -33.52 36.44
C CYS A 25 -7.44 -32.01 36.54
N SER A 26 -6.87 -31.57 37.68
CA SER A 26 -6.46 -30.18 37.88
C SER A 26 -5.12 -29.86 37.20
N ASP A 27 -4.09 -30.68 37.43
CA ASP A 27 -2.76 -30.57 36.79
C ASP A 27 -2.82 -30.72 35.25
N MET A 28 -3.79 -31.48 34.74
CA MET A 28 -3.93 -31.68 33.30
C MET A 28 -4.21 -30.35 32.56
N ARG A 29 -4.87 -29.38 33.22
CA ARG A 29 -5.19 -28.07 32.61
C ARG A 29 -3.94 -27.24 32.34
N ASP A 30 -2.92 -27.35 33.19
CA ASP A 30 -1.65 -26.66 33.02
C ASP A 30 -0.81 -27.33 31.91
N THR A 31 -0.81 -28.67 31.83
CA THR A 31 -0.09 -29.40 30.77
C THR A 31 -0.70 -29.27 29.37
N ILE A 32 -2.03 -29.07 29.26
CA ILE A 32 -2.73 -28.84 27.99
C ILE A 32 -2.64 -27.36 27.55
N GLY A 33 -2.05 -26.47 28.37
CA GLY A 33 -1.95 -25.05 28.07
C GLY A 33 -3.28 -24.30 28.16
N LEU A 34 -4.24 -24.83 28.93
CA LEU A 34 -5.53 -24.18 29.19
C LEU A 34 -5.38 -23.01 30.19
N THR A 35 -4.33 -23.05 31.01
CA THR A 35 -3.90 -21.94 31.86
C THR A 35 -2.98 -21.02 31.06
N ARG A 36 -3.42 -19.78 30.84
CA ARG A 36 -2.66 -18.78 30.10
C ARG A 36 -1.60 -18.14 31.00
N ASP A 37 -0.38 -18.67 30.95
CA ASP A 37 0.80 -18.01 31.50
C ASP A 37 1.36 -17.04 30.45
N SER A 38 0.93 -15.78 30.52
CA SER A 38 1.45 -14.74 29.61
C SER A 38 2.73 -14.15 30.22
N PRO A 39 3.86 -14.15 29.50
CA PRO A 39 5.08 -13.53 29.98
C PRO A 39 4.83 -12.06 30.32
N ASP A 40 5.44 -11.58 31.41
CA ASP A 40 5.31 -10.18 31.84
C ASP A 40 5.86 -9.23 30.77
N GLU A 41 4.94 -8.53 30.11
CA GLU A 41 5.19 -7.61 29.01
C GLU A 41 6.00 -6.37 29.45
N PHE A 42 6.09 -6.14 30.77
CA PHE A 42 6.87 -5.07 31.38
C PHE A 42 8.18 -5.56 31.99
N SER A 43 8.51 -6.85 31.85
CA SER A 43 9.78 -7.37 32.33
C SER A 43 10.93 -6.84 31.47
N VAL A 44 11.75 -5.95 32.06
CA VAL A 44 12.93 -5.41 31.38
C VAL A 44 14.11 -6.35 31.58
N VAL A 45 14.44 -7.09 30.52
CA VAL A 45 15.67 -7.90 30.48
C VAL A 45 16.88 -6.97 30.39
N ARG A 46 17.79 -7.06 31.37
CA ARG A 46 19.06 -6.32 31.30
C ARG A 46 19.96 -6.94 30.22
N ARG A 47 20.25 -6.18 29.18
CA ARG A 47 21.25 -6.54 28.17
C ARG A 47 22.65 -6.17 28.67
N ALA A 48 23.66 -6.90 28.19
CA ALA A 48 25.05 -6.53 28.41
C ALA A 48 25.29 -5.07 27.95
N PRO A 49 26.16 -4.31 28.64
CA PRO A 49 26.48 -2.95 28.22
C PRO A 49 27.01 -2.96 26.79
N LEU A 50 26.50 -2.03 25.96
CA LEU A 50 26.95 -1.85 24.58
C LEU A 50 28.33 -1.18 24.60
N GLU A 51 29.35 -1.89 24.14
CA GLU A 51 30.68 -1.31 23.90
C GLU A 51 30.72 -0.64 22.53
N ILE A 52 31.15 0.62 22.50
CA ILE A 52 31.34 1.34 21.25
C ILE A 52 32.63 0.82 20.61
N PRO A 53 32.62 0.37 19.33
CA PRO A 53 33.81 -0.14 18.67
C PRO A 53 34.93 0.91 18.66
N PRO A 54 36.20 0.53 18.85
CA PRO A 54 37.34 1.44 18.75
C PRO A 54 37.44 1.97 17.32
N GLY A 55 36.86 3.15 17.08
CA GLY A 55 36.76 3.77 15.76
C GLY A 55 35.45 4.55 15.53
N LEU A 56 34.37 4.20 16.24
CA LEU A 56 33.07 4.88 16.11
C LEU A 56 32.96 6.06 17.08
N THR A 57 33.73 7.12 16.85
CA THR A 57 33.58 8.40 17.57
C THR A 57 32.68 9.35 16.78
N ALA A 58 32.03 10.32 17.44
CA ALA A 58 31.21 11.33 16.75
C ALA A 58 31.97 12.10 15.64
N ALA A 59 33.31 12.10 15.68
CA ALA A 59 34.19 12.68 14.68
C ALA A 59 34.50 11.74 13.48
N ALA A 60 34.21 10.44 13.60
CA ALA A 60 34.45 9.42 12.57
C ALA A 60 33.18 9.06 11.78
N LEU A 61 32.04 9.70 12.06
CA LEU A 61 30.91 9.64 11.14
C LEU A 61 31.27 10.41 9.87
N PRO A 62 31.02 9.85 8.68
CA PRO A 62 31.08 10.61 7.44
C PRO A 62 30.22 11.88 7.60
N PRO A 63 30.74 13.07 7.26
CA PRO A 63 29.94 14.29 7.36
C PRO A 63 28.69 14.14 6.48
N PRO A 64 27.49 14.49 7.00
CA PRO A 64 26.28 14.44 6.20
C PRO A 64 26.46 15.35 4.99
N ARG A 65 26.11 14.85 3.80
CA ARG A 65 26.13 15.63 2.56
C ARG A 65 24.79 16.32 2.40
N PRO A 66 24.68 17.64 2.67
CA PRO A 66 23.41 18.34 2.56
C PRO A 66 22.95 18.31 1.10
N GLY A 67 21.69 17.95 0.87
CA GLY A 67 21.10 17.90 -0.47
C GLY A 67 21.25 16.57 -1.21
N MET A 68 21.95 15.58 -0.66
CA MET A 68 21.84 14.20 -1.19
C MET A 68 20.43 13.65 -0.90
N PRO A 69 19.82 12.92 -1.84
CA PRO A 69 18.57 12.22 -1.58
C PRO A 69 18.73 11.30 -0.38
N ARG A 70 17.72 11.30 0.48
CA ARG A 70 17.70 10.50 1.70
C ARG A 70 17.74 9.03 1.29
N PRO A 71 18.74 8.24 1.72
CA PRO A 71 18.83 6.83 1.35
C PRO A 71 17.63 5.98 1.79
N GLN A 72 16.82 6.50 2.72
CA GLN A 72 15.64 5.83 3.25
C GLN A 72 14.35 6.24 2.52
N GLU A 73 14.36 7.31 1.72
CA GLU A 73 13.21 7.75 0.93
C GLU A 73 13.33 7.22 -0.50
N SER A 74 12.31 6.50 -0.95
CA SER A 74 12.15 6.17 -2.36
C SER A 74 11.92 7.44 -3.18
N ALA A 75 12.40 7.44 -4.43
CA ALA A 75 12.12 8.56 -5.32
C ALA A 75 10.61 8.60 -5.62
N PRO A 76 9.96 9.79 -5.66
CA PRO A 76 8.53 9.91 -5.95
C PRO A 76 8.11 9.25 -7.28
N SER A 77 9.03 9.19 -8.25
CA SER A 77 8.84 8.49 -9.52
C SER A 77 8.79 6.97 -9.37
N GLU A 78 9.54 6.40 -8.43
CA GLU A 78 9.52 4.97 -8.13
C GLU A 78 8.24 4.59 -7.39
N ASP A 79 7.80 5.42 -6.45
CA ASP A 79 6.52 5.23 -5.75
C ASP A 79 5.34 5.33 -6.72
N ALA A 80 5.36 6.31 -7.63
CA ALA A 80 4.34 6.44 -8.67
C ALA A 80 4.36 5.23 -9.62
N ARG A 81 5.53 4.73 -9.99
CA ARG A 81 5.66 3.54 -10.82
C ARG A 81 5.14 2.30 -10.10
N GLU A 82 5.51 2.07 -8.84
CA GLU A 82 4.99 0.98 -8.02
C GLU A 82 3.46 1.03 -7.91
N ALA A 83 2.88 2.23 -7.72
CA ALA A 83 1.43 2.39 -7.68
C ALA A 83 0.76 2.07 -9.03
N LEU A 84 1.42 2.33 -10.15
CA LEU A 84 0.89 2.07 -11.50
C LEU A 84 1.11 0.63 -11.97
N THR A 85 2.27 0.04 -11.67
CA THR A 85 2.69 -1.28 -12.19
C THR A 85 2.59 -2.39 -11.16
N GLY A 86 2.40 -2.06 -9.87
CA GLY A 86 2.38 -3.02 -8.77
C GLY A 86 3.75 -3.63 -8.43
N SER A 87 4.83 -3.14 -9.06
CA SER A 87 6.18 -3.69 -8.92
C SER A 87 7.17 -2.62 -8.46
N LYS A 88 7.70 -2.81 -7.23
CA LYS A 88 8.73 -1.97 -6.64
C LYS A 88 10.09 -2.35 -7.21
N GLY A 89 10.58 -1.57 -8.17
CA GLY A 89 12.01 -1.56 -8.48
C GLY A 89 12.60 -2.80 -9.15
N GLU A 90 11.83 -3.63 -9.84
CA GLU A 90 12.42 -4.43 -10.91
C GLU A 90 12.62 -3.51 -12.12
N VAL A 91 13.76 -2.83 -12.13
CA VAL A 91 14.43 -2.58 -13.40
C VAL A 91 14.81 -3.96 -13.91
N PHE A 92 13.88 -4.62 -14.58
CA PHE A 92 14.27 -5.45 -15.70
C PHE A 92 14.91 -4.45 -16.68
N ALA A 93 16.21 -4.22 -16.50
CA ALA A 93 17.10 -4.20 -17.63
C ALA A 93 17.24 -5.67 -18.08
N ASP A 94 16.12 -6.35 -18.34
CA ASP A 94 16.14 -7.24 -19.48
C ASP A 94 16.29 -6.27 -20.63
N GLU A 95 17.51 -6.20 -21.16
CA GLU A 95 17.67 -5.85 -22.56
C GLU A 95 16.55 -6.57 -23.29
N ALA A 96 15.62 -5.81 -23.89
CA ALA A 96 14.46 -6.37 -24.55
C ALA A 96 14.96 -7.53 -25.41
N SER A 97 14.44 -8.73 -25.15
CA SER A 97 14.98 -9.88 -25.85
C SER A 97 14.74 -9.70 -27.36
N ALA A 98 15.55 -10.34 -28.20
CA ALA A 98 15.46 -10.13 -29.64
C ALA A 98 14.03 -10.33 -30.20
N SER A 99 13.20 -11.19 -29.57
CA SER A 99 11.79 -11.35 -29.94
C SER A 99 10.91 -10.16 -29.60
N GLU A 100 11.14 -9.51 -28.45
CA GLU A 100 10.44 -8.33 -27.99
C GLU A 100 10.76 -7.15 -28.89
N ASP A 101 12.04 -6.94 -29.24
CA ASP A 101 12.44 -5.91 -30.20
C ASP A 101 11.79 -6.12 -31.57
N MET A 102 11.76 -7.37 -32.05
CA MET A 102 11.07 -7.71 -33.31
C MET A 102 9.56 -7.46 -33.24
N LEU A 103 8.92 -7.70 -32.08
CA LEU A 103 7.50 -7.40 -31.88
C LEU A 103 7.25 -5.89 -31.86
N LEU A 104 8.11 -5.12 -31.20
CA LEU A 104 8.03 -3.66 -31.15
C LEU A 104 8.20 -3.07 -32.56
N GLN A 105 9.17 -3.54 -33.33
CA GLN A 105 9.36 -3.14 -34.74
C GLN A 105 8.14 -3.50 -35.60
N LYS A 106 7.53 -4.67 -35.40
CA LYS A 106 6.32 -5.05 -36.15
C LYS A 106 5.09 -4.22 -35.79
N THR A 107 5.03 -3.71 -34.56
CA THR A 107 3.94 -2.83 -34.10
C THR A 107 4.24 -1.35 -34.29
N ASN A 108 5.44 -1.00 -34.81
CA ASN A 108 5.99 0.36 -34.87
C ASN A 108 5.97 1.08 -33.51
N ALA A 109 6.01 0.33 -32.41
CA ALA A 109 6.01 0.89 -31.06
C ALA A 109 7.32 1.64 -30.75
N ASP A 110 8.40 1.32 -31.47
CA ASP A 110 9.69 2.02 -31.43
C ASP A 110 9.67 3.38 -32.16
N GLN A 111 8.66 3.65 -32.98
CA GLN A 111 8.52 4.86 -33.79
C GLN A 111 7.42 5.80 -33.26
N THR A 112 7.50 6.18 -31.99
CA THR A 112 6.56 7.13 -31.40
C THR A 112 6.93 8.57 -31.79
N ASP A 113 6.04 9.29 -32.49
CA ASP A 113 6.22 10.72 -32.77
C ASP A 113 6.12 11.53 -31.46
N PRO A 114 7.18 12.25 -31.03
CA PRO A 114 7.12 13.07 -29.82
C PRO A 114 6.09 14.21 -29.92
N ALA A 115 5.67 14.58 -31.12
CA ALA A 115 4.63 15.59 -31.36
C ALA A 115 3.22 15.01 -31.54
N ILE A 116 3.02 13.69 -31.41
CA ILE A 116 1.72 13.03 -31.68
C ILE A 116 0.55 13.67 -30.95
N ARG A 117 0.76 14.16 -29.72
CA ARG A 117 -0.26 14.87 -28.94
C ARG A 117 -0.77 16.12 -29.67
N ARG A 118 0.12 16.95 -30.21
CA ARG A 118 -0.26 18.16 -30.96
C ARG A 118 -1.04 17.84 -32.22
N THR A 119 -0.70 16.73 -32.87
CA THR A 119 -1.41 16.25 -34.05
C THR A 119 -2.82 15.79 -33.67
N LEU A 120 -2.94 14.97 -32.62
CA LEU A 120 -4.22 14.52 -32.08
C LEU A 120 -5.10 15.68 -31.60
N ASP A 121 -4.52 16.71 -30.97
CA ASP A 121 -5.26 17.89 -30.53
C ASP A 121 -5.90 18.63 -31.72
N LYS A 122 -5.12 18.85 -32.78
CA LYS A 122 -5.61 19.46 -34.04
C LYS A 122 -6.68 18.61 -34.73
N GLU A 123 -6.47 17.29 -34.79
CA GLU A 123 -7.45 16.37 -35.39
C GLU A 123 -8.74 16.33 -34.57
N SER A 124 -8.62 16.29 -33.24
CA SER A 124 -9.75 16.27 -32.31
C SER A 124 -10.56 17.57 -32.38
N GLU A 125 -9.92 18.71 -32.64
CA GLU A 125 -10.63 19.98 -32.88
C GLU A 125 -11.61 19.88 -34.05
N SER A 126 -11.20 19.25 -35.16
CA SER A 126 -12.07 19.06 -36.32
C SER A 126 -13.26 18.13 -36.03
N LEU A 127 -13.11 17.20 -35.08
CA LEU A 127 -14.17 16.26 -34.69
C LEU A 127 -15.24 16.89 -33.79
N LYS A 128 -14.96 18.03 -33.14
CA LYS A 128 -15.91 18.71 -32.24
C LYS A 128 -17.22 19.06 -32.95
N ASP A 129 -17.15 19.48 -34.22
CA ASP A 129 -18.34 19.80 -35.02
C ASP A 129 -19.00 18.58 -35.65
N VAL A 130 -18.23 17.50 -35.86
CA VAL A 130 -18.75 16.25 -36.43
C VAL A 130 -19.63 15.52 -35.42
N ASN A 131 -19.22 15.46 -34.16
CA ASN A 131 -19.91 14.72 -33.09
C ASN A 131 -21.17 15.40 -32.51
N LYS A 132 -21.54 16.60 -32.99
CA LYS A 132 -22.79 17.23 -32.56
C LYS A 132 -24.01 16.50 -33.14
N PRO A 133 -25.09 16.28 -32.37
CA PRO A 133 -26.33 15.72 -32.90
C PRO A 133 -26.90 16.58 -34.04
N VAL A 134 -27.46 15.95 -35.06
CA VAL A 134 -27.94 16.62 -36.30
C VAL A 134 -28.91 17.77 -36.00
N ILE A 135 -29.80 17.60 -35.02
CA ILE A 135 -30.75 18.63 -34.59
C ILE A 135 -30.02 19.88 -34.06
N GLN A 136 -28.89 19.71 -33.36
CA GLN A 136 -28.08 20.83 -32.87
C GLN A 136 -27.38 21.57 -34.02
N LYS A 137 -26.85 20.85 -35.01
CA LYS A 137 -26.22 21.45 -36.20
C LYS A 137 -27.20 22.31 -37.00
N LEU A 138 -28.45 21.87 -37.09
CA LEU A 138 -29.48 22.54 -37.90
C LEU A 138 -30.17 23.70 -37.19
N THR A 139 -30.40 23.58 -35.88
CA THR A 139 -31.27 24.54 -35.16
C THR A 139 -30.48 25.49 -34.26
N GLY A 140 -29.29 25.12 -33.80
CA GLY A 140 -28.54 25.87 -32.77
C GLY A 140 -29.27 25.97 -31.41
N LEU A 141 -30.46 25.38 -31.27
CA LEU A 141 -31.34 25.51 -30.11
C LEU A 141 -31.10 24.42 -29.05
N ALA A 142 -30.40 23.35 -29.41
CA ALA A 142 -30.07 22.27 -28.49
C ALA A 142 -28.94 22.74 -27.55
N LYS A 143 -29.33 23.34 -26.42
CA LYS A 143 -28.50 23.61 -25.25
C LYS A 143 -28.30 22.30 -24.45
N GLY A 144 -27.85 21.24 -25.13
CA GLY A 144 -27.34 20.05 -24.45
C GLY A 144 -25.98 20.38 -23.84
N LYS A 145 -25.62 19.73 -22.73
CA LYS A 145 -24.23 19.70 -22.26
C LYS A 145 -23.40 19.01 -23.34
N THR A 146 -22.92 19.76 -24.32
CA THR A 146 -21.80 19.34 -25.14
C THR A 146 -20.67 19.18 -24.14
N GLU A 147 -20.17 17.96 -23.97
CA GLU A 147 -18.99 17.78 -23.12
C GLU A 147 -17.89 18.65 -23.72
N ASP A 148 -17.53 19.68 -22.98
CA ASP A 148 -16.49 20.61 -23.38
C ASP A 148 -15.24 19.77 -23.64
N SER A 149 -14.58 20.06 -24.76
CA SER A 149 -13.38 19.34 -25.17
C SER A 149 -12.38 19.28 -24.02
N ALA A 150 -11.67 18.15 -23.91
CA ALA A 150 -10.66 17.90 -22.88
C ALA A 150 -9.84 19.17 -22.60
N THR A 151 -10.09 19.77 -21.44
CA THR A 151 -9.43 21.01 -21.04
C THR A 151 -8.09 20.64 -20.41
N ILE A 152 -7.01 21.25 -20.88
CA ILE A 152 -5.66 20.96 -20.38
C ILE A 152 -5.50 21.62 -19.01
N VAL A 153 -5.17 20.81 -17.99
CA VAL A 153 -4.91 21.29 -16.63
C VAL A 153 -3.54 21.96 -16.56
N ASP A 154 -3.45 23.12 -15.93
CA ASP A 154 -2.19 23.82 -15.66
C ASP A 154 -1.46 23.11 -14.51
N ALA A 155 -0.44 22.32 -14.85
CA ALA A 155 0.26 21.47 -13.90
C ALA A 155 0.91 22.26 -12.75
N GLN A 156 1.47 23.45 -13.04
CA GLN A 156 2.14 24.28 -12.05
C GLN A 156 1.14 24.88 -11.07
N LYS A 157 0.08 25.51 -11.58
CA LYS A 157 -0.95 26.08 -10.71
C LYS A 157 -1.70 25.01 -9.93
N GLU A 158 -1.94 23.84 -10.52
CA GLU A 158 -2.59 22.72 -9.83
C GLU A 158 -1.72 22.16 -8.71
N TYR A 159 -0.41 22.05 -8.93
CA TYR A 159 0.54 21.69 -7.89
C TYR A 159 0.50 22.67 -6.71
N GLU A 160 0.48 23.97 -6.99
CA GLU A 160 0.38 25.02 -5.95
C GLU A 160 -0.94 24.92 -5.17
N ARG A 161 -2.07 24.69 -5.86
CA ARG A 161 -3.39 24.48 -5.23
C ARG A 161 -3.36 23.26 -4.30
N LEU A 162 -2.85 22.13 -4.77
CA LEU A 162 -2.75 20.88 -4.00
C LEU A 162 -1.84 21.04 -2.78
N LYS A 163 -0.72 21.74 -2.94
CA LYS A 163 0.20 22.05 -1.83
C LYS A 163 -0.50 22.90 -0.77
N LYS A 164 -1.21 23.95 -1.18
CA LYS A 164 -1.96 24.82 -0.27
C LYS A 164 -3.09 24.06 0.45
N ASN A 165 -3.82 23.21 -0.25
CA ASN A 165 -4.86 22.39 0.37
C ASN A 165 -4.29 21.44 1.42
N LYS A 166 -3.11 20.86 1.16
CA LYS A 166 -2.40 20.01 2.12
C LYS A 166 -1.96 20.80 3.36
N GLU A 167 -1.45 22.01 3.18
CA GLU A 167 -1.06 22.92 4.27
C GLU A 167 -2.28 23.36 5.11
N ASP A 168 -3.41 23.62 4.46
CA ASP A 168 -4.66 24.03 5.10
C ASP A 168 -5.45 22.84 5.70
N GLY A 169 -5.01 21.60 5.52
CA GLY A 169 -5.73 20.39 5.96
C GLY A 169 -7.04 20.11 5.22
N LYS A 170 -7.21 20.69 4.03
CA LYS A 170 -8.38 20.51 3.15
C LYS A 170 -8.21 19.27 2.26
N PRO A 171 -9.32 18.64 1.80
CA PRO A 171 -9.23 17.54 0.85
C PRO A 171 -8.68 18.00 -0.51
N ALA A 172 -8.02 17.10 -1.24
CA ALA A 172 -7.44 17.40 -2.56
C ALA A 172 -8.47 17.85 -3.60
N THR A 173 -9.75 17.52 -3.40
CA THR A 173 -10.88 17.90 -4.26
C THR A 173 -11.40 19.32 -4.02
N GLU A 174 -10.88 20.03 -3.01
CA GLU A 174 -11.39 21.35 -2.64
C GLU A 174 -10.84 22.47 -3.56
N GLY A 175 -11.73 23.27 -4.14
CA GLY A 175 -11.37 24.39 -5.03
C GLY A 175 -11.34 24.02 -6.51
N GLU A 176 -11.33 25.04 -7.37
CA GLU A 176 -11.34 24.86 -8.82
C GLU A 176 -9.96 24.43 -9.35
N THR A 177 -9.95 23.43 -10.24
CA THR A 177 -8.75 23.00 -10.94
C THR A 177 -8.36 24.06 -11.96
N PRO A 178 -7.13 24.60 -11.94
CA PRO A 178 -6.70 25.60 -12.89
C PRO A 178 -6.45 24.97 -14.27
N TYR A 179 -6.92 25.64 -15.30
CA TYR A 179 -6.78 25.20 -16.69
C TYR A 179 -5.88 26.15 -17.47
N ILE A 180 -5.28 25.66 -18.54
CA ILE A 180 -4.61 26.47 -19.55
C ILE A 180 -5.69 26.95 -20.53
N GLU A 181 -5.83 28.27 -20.67
CA GLU A 181 -6.63 28.87 -21.74
C GLU A 181 -5.81 28.81 -23.03
N ASP A 182 -6.38 28.20 -24.08
CA ASP A 182 -5.80 28.14 -25.43
C ASP A 182 -5.92 29.47 -26.18
#